data_AF-A0A4Q2XLX4-F1
#
_entry.id   AF-A0A4Q2XLX4-F1
#
_cell.length_a   1.000
_cell.length_b   1.000
_cell.length_c   1.000
_cell.angle_alpha   90.00
_cell.angle_beta   90.00
_cell.angle_gamma   90.00
#
_symmetry.space_group_name_H-M   'P 1'
#
loop_
_entity.id
_entity.type
_entity.pdbx_description
1 polymer ?
#
loop_
_entity_poly.entity_id
_entity_poly.type
_entity_poly.pdbx_seq_one_letter_code
_entity_poly.pdbx_strand_id
1 'polypeptide(L)'
;MSDNPLLRRLPASPDLSGADLLDRFLDYAAEKKLELYPAQEEAILELYDDKNVILNTPTGSGKSLVATAMHFKSLAQGHRSVYTCPIKALVNEKFLALCRDFGAENVGLATGDATVNRDAPILCCTAEILANHALSLGADAPFREVIMDEFHYYSDASRGVAWQIPLLTMSRSRFLLMSATMGAVDFFQRELTKLTGAESTVISSAVRPVPLEFRYVDDTSLDAMVQELVEAKQTPVYI
;
A
#
# COMPACT_ATOMS: atom_id res chain seq x y z
N MET A 1 6.45 24.00 12.68
CA MET A 1 6.68 22.53 12.58
C MET A 1 5.30 21.89 12.56
N SER A 2 5.07 20.96 11.64
CA SER A 2 3.79 20.27 11.54
C SER A 2 3.51 19.50 12.84
N ASP A 3 2.30 19.63 13.42
CA ASP A 3 1.85 18.81 14.56
C ASP A 3 1.65 17.33 14.17
N ASN A 4 1.82 17.00 12.88
CA ASN A 4 1.71 15.63 12.39
C ASN A 4 2.91 14.77 12.88
N PRO A 5 2.66 13.67 13.61
CA PRO A 5 3.71 12.81 14.15
C PRO A 5 4.66 12.23 13.10
N LEU A 6 4.19 11.93 11.90
CA LEU A 6 5.05 11.35 10.87
C LEU A 6 5.91 12.45 10.21
N LEU A 7 5.31 13.60 9.90
CA LEU A 7 6.02 14.71 9.23
C LEU A 7 7.12 15.35 10.10
N ARG A 8 6.95 15.42 11.42
CA ARG A 8 8.00 15.96 12.32
C ARG A 8 9.29 15.11 12.34
N ARG A 9 9.22 13.88 11.82
CA ARG A 9 10.36 12.95 11.73
C ARG A 9 11.08 13.02 10.40
N LEU A 10 10.54 13.76 9.43
CA LEU A 10 11.23 14.02 8.17
C LEU A 10 12.59 14.70 8.46
N PRO A 11 13.65 14.30 7.76
CA PRO A 11 14.96 14.89 7.95
C PRO A 11 15.03 16.29 7.33
N ALA A 12 16.01 17.08 7.79
CA ALA A 12 16.28 18.39 7.21
C ALA A 12 17.04 18.30 5.87
N SER A 13 17.71 17.18 5.60
CA SER A 13 18.43 16.89 4.36
C SER A 13 18.05 15.49 3.86
N PRO A 14 17.92 15.26 2.54
CA PRO A 14 17.52 13.97 1.97
C PRO A 14 18.61 12.88 2.04
N ASP A 15 19.85 13.21 2.42
CA ASP A 15 21.01 12.30 2.37
C ASP A 15 21.09 11.27 3.51
N LEU A 16 19.95 10.87 4.10
CA LEU A 16 19.93 9.84 5.14
C LEU A 16 19.94 8.43 4.55
N SER A 17 20.59 7.52 5.26
CA SER A 17 20.58 6.11 4.90
C SER A 17 19.20 5.48 5.15
N GLY A 18 18.95 4.33 4.52
CA GLY A 18 17.76 3.52 4.81
C GLY A 18 17.62 3.21 6.29
N ALA A 19 18.71 2.82 6.97
CA ALA A 19 18.69 2.52 8.40
C ALA A 19 18.25 3.73 9.26
N ASP A 20 18.75 4.94 8.98
CA ASP A 20 18.36 6.13 9.74
C ASP A 20 16.88 6.48 9.56
N LEU A 21 16.34 6.26 8.35
CA LEU A 21 14.93 6.47 8.07
C LEU A 21 14.07 5.40 8.75
N LEU A 22 14.57 4.17 8.84
CA LEU A 22 13.87 3.06 9.49
C LEU A 22 13.68 3.37 10.97
N ASP A 23 14.75 3.77 11.66
CA ASP A 23 14.70 4.12 13.08
C ASP A 23 13.67 5.23 13.34
N ARG A 24 13.65 6.25 12.49
CA ARG A 24 12.63 7.32 12.55
C ARG A 24 11.21 6.79 12.37
N PHE A 25 11.01 5.86 11.44
CA PHE A 25 9.69 5.26 11.23
C PHE A 25 9.27 4.36 12.41
N LEU A 26 10.20 3.63 13.01
CA LEU A 26 9.95 2.81 14.20
C LEU A 26 9.60 3.69 15.41
N ASP A 27 10.27 4.84 15.59
CA ASP A 27 9.90 5.84 16.59
C ASP A 27 8.46 6.35 16.41
N TYR A 28 8.00 6.47 15.16
CA TYR A 28 6.62 6.83 14.85
C TYR A 28 5.65 5.73 15.26
N ALA A 29 5.94 4.47 14.91
CA ALA A 29 5.13 3.34 15.29
C ALA A 29 5.02 3.21 16.82
N ALA A 30 6.13 3.38 17.54
CA ALA A 30 6.19 3.35 18.99
C ALA A 30 5.33 4.45 19.65
N GLU A 31 5.39 5.69 19.15
CA GLU A 31 4.52 6.78 19.65
C GLU A 31 3.04 6.49 19.43
N LYS A 32 2.70 5.89 18.29
CA LYS A 32 1.34 5.44 17.99
C LYS A 32 0.93 4.19 18.78
N LYS A 33 1.83 3.63 19.59
CA LYS A 33 1.65 2.37 20.34
C LYS A 33 1.28 1.20 19.42
N LEU A 34 1.89 1.19 18.24
CA LEU A 34 1.74 0.12 17.26
C LEU A 34 2.86 -0.89 17.47
N GLU A 35 2.48 -2.15 17.63
CA GLU A 35 3.40 -3.28 17.53
C GLU A 35 3.31 -3.83 16.10
N LEU A 36 4.44 -3.90 15.40
CA LEU A 36 4.47 -4.39 14.04
C LEU A 36 4.32 -5.91 14.04
N TYR A 37 3.51 -6.44 13.14
CA TYR A 37 3.50 -7.87 12.86
C TYR A 37 4.82 -8.26 12.17
N PRO A 38 5.31 -9.50 12.34
CA PRO A 38 6.59 -9.93 11.75
C PRO A 38 6.70 -9.69 10.24
N ALA A 39 5.61 -9.97 9.49
CA ALA A 39 5.59 -9.73 8.04
C ALA A 39 5.62 -8.23 7.67
N GLN A 40 5.17 -7.33 8.55
CA GLN A 40 5.29 -5.88 8.33
C GLN A 40 6.72 -5.42 8.59
N GLU A 41 7.33 -5.90 9.67
CA GLU A 41 8.73 -5.58 10.02
C GLU A 41 9.68 -6.00 8.90
N GLU A 42 9.58 -7.26 8.45
CA GLU A 42 10.37 -7.79 7.34
C GLU A 42 10.14 -6.96 6.07
N ALA A 43 8.89 -6.62 5.74
CA ALA A 43 8.59 -5.85 4.53
C ALA A 43 9.15 -4.44 4.58
N ILE A 44 9.09 -3.78 5.73
CA ILE A 44 9.62 -2.43 5.91
C ILE A 44 11.15 -2.47 5.82
N LEU A 45 11.82 -3.44 6.45
CA LEU A 45 13.26 -3.63 6.35
C LEU A 45 13.72 -3.74 4.89
N GLU A 46 13.11 -4.64 4.12
CA GLU A 46 13.49 -4.88 2.72
C GLU A 46 13.23 -3.66 1.81
N LEU A 47 12.14 -2.93 2.05
CA LEU A 47 11.86 -1.68 1.34
C LEU A 47 12.90 -0.59 1.66
N TYR A 48 13.40 -0.56 2.90
CA TYR A 48 14.37 0.44 3.33
C TYR A 48 15.78 0.14 2.79
N ASP A 49 16.06 -1.12 2.48
CA ASP A 49 17.22 -1.60 1.71
C ASP A 49 17.07 -1.46 0.17
N ASP A 50 16.07 -0.69 -0.29
CA ASP A 50 15.82 -0.41 -1.72
C ASP A 50 15.49 -1.64 -2.58
N LYS A 51 14.93 -2.70 -1.96
CA LYS A 51 14.40 -3.86 -2.67
C LYS A 51 12.96 -3.64 -3.12
N ASN A 52 12.51 -4.46 -4.08
CA ASN A 52 11.09 -4.61 -4.36
C ASN A 52 10.49 -5.62 -3.38
N VAL A 53 9.24 -5.43 -2.98
CA VAL A 53 8.55 -6.33 -2.05
C VAL A 53 7.23 -6.81 -2.63
N ILE A 54 7.02 -8.11 -2.60
CA ILE A 54 5.74 -8.76 -2.88
C ILE A 54 5.17 -9.23 -1.55
N LEU A 55 4.21 -8.46 -1.03
CA LEU A 55 3.59 -8.68 0.27
C LEU A 55 2.26 -9.44 0.11
N ASN A 56 2.29 -10.74 0.36
CA ASN A 56 1.13 -11.64 0.29
C ASN A 56 0.63 -11.97 1.70
N THR A 57 -0.25 -11.14 2.25
CA THR A 57 -0.79 -11.30 3.61
C THR A 57 -2.30 -11.06 3.66
N PRO A 58 -3.06 -11.76 4.52
CA PRO A 58 -4.50 -11.59 4.64
C PRO A 58 -4.95 -10.13 4.82
N THR A 59 -6.19 -9.85 4.46
CA THR A 59 -6.84 -8.58 4.82
C THR A 59 -6.89 -8.46 6.34
N GLY A 60 -6.61 -7.25 6.86
CA GLY A 60 -6.46 -7.02 8.30
C GLY A 60 -5.03 -7.20 8.83
N SER A 61 -4.09 -7.71 8.03
CA SER A 61 -2.66 -7.85 8.44
C SER A 61 -1.85 -6.55 8.39
N GLY A 62 -2.52 -5.39 8.32
CA GLY A 62 -1.87 -4.08 8.44
C GLY A 62 -1.00 -3.67 7.24
N LYS A 63 -1.28 -4.16 6.03
CA LYS A 63 -0.56 -3.81 4.78
C LYS A 63 -0.39 -2.28 4.57
N SER A 64 -1.39 -1.49 4.98
CA SER A 64 -1.34 -0.03 4.89
C SER A 64 -0.20 0.61 5.69
N LEU A 65 0.27 -0.01 6.79
CA LEU A 65 1.42 0.50 7.54
C LEU A 65 2.72 0.37 6.74
N VAL A 66 2.89 -0.74 6.00
CA VAL A 66 4.03 -0.96 5.11
C VAL A 66 4.04 0.08 3.97
N ALA A 67 2.88 0.34 3.37
CA ALA A 67 2.72 1.41 2.38
C ALA A 67 3.05 2.80 2.96
N THR A 68 2.62 3.08 4.20
CA THR A 68 2.93 4.32 4.92
C THR A 68 4.44 4.47 5.12
N ALA A 69 5.14 3.38 5.48
CA ALA A 69 6.60 3.38 5.62
C ALA A 69 7.30 3.71 4.30
N MET A 70 6.83 3.15 3.18
CA MET A 70 7.39 3.42 1.86
C MET A 70 7.16 4.87 1.41
N HIS A 71 5.96 5.42 1.64
CA HIS A 71 5.67 6.84 1.41
C HIS A 71 6.55 7.75 2.26
N PHE A 72 6.76 7.42 3.53
CA PHE A 72 7.64 8.18 4.42
C PHE A 72 9.08 8.20 3.90
N LYS A 73 9.63 7.04 3.52
CA LYS A 73 10.97 6.94 2.92
C LYS A 73 11.08 7.81 1.67
N SER A 74 10.13 7.66 0.74
CA SER A 74 10.05 8.46 -0.49
C SER A 74 10.09 9.96 -0.22
N LEU A 75 9.21 10.42 0.67
CA LEU A 75 9.07 11.83 1.02
C LEU A 75 10.33 12.36 1.72
N ALA A 76 10.93 11.58 2.63
CA ALA A 76 12.15 11.93 3.33
C ALA A 76 13.36 12.11 2.40
N GLN A 77 13.39 11.37 1.29
CA GLN A 77 14.42 11.46 0.26
C GLN A 77 14.10 12.50 -0.84
N GLY A 78 12.99 13.23 -0.72
CA GLY A 78 12.55 14.21 -1.72
C GLY A 78 12.07 13.58 -3.03
N HIS A 79 11.75 12.29 -3.02
CA HIS A 79 11.16 11.59 -4.15
C HIS A 79 9.64 11.74 -4.19
N ARG A 80 9.03 11.28 -5.28
CA ARG A 80 7.58 11.10 -5.36
C ARG A 80 7.21 9.64 -5.30
N SER A 81 6.07 9.36 -4.68
CA SER A 81 5.50 8.03 -4.57
C SER A 81 4.06 8.01 -5.06
N VAL A 82 3.60 6.82 -5.47
CA VAL A 82 2.23 6.60 -5.94
C VAL A 82 1.61 5.39 -5.25
N TYR A 83 0.35 5.54 -4.82
CA TYR A 83 -0.49 4.46 -4.31
C TYR A 83 -1.63 4.21 -5.29
N THR A 84 -1.75 2.99 -5.81
CA THR A 84 -2.84 2.62 -6.70
C THR A 84 -3.86 1.72 -6.02
N CYS A 85 -5.14 1.99 -6.29
CA CYS A 85 -6.26 1.11 -5.92
C CYS A 85 -7.07 0.71 -7.17
N PRO A 86 -7.81 -0.42 -7.13
CA PRO A 86 -8.58 -0.89 -8.28
C PRO A 86 -9.87 -0.09 -8.53
N ILE A 87 -10.43 0.60 -7.54
CA ILE A 87 -11.70 1.32 -7.72
C ILE A 87 -11.66 2.69 -7.05
N LYS A 88 -12.40 3.65 -7.61
CA LYS A 88 -12.45 5.05 -7.15
C LYS A 88 -12.80 5.18 -5.67
N ALA A 89 -13.72 4.35 -5.16
CA ALA A 89 -14.12 4.37 -3.76
C ALA A 89 -12.92 4.10 -2.83
N LEU A 90 -12.10 3.09 -3.16
CA LEU A 90 -10.89 2.76 -2.41
C LEU A 90 -9.83 3.87 -2.56
N VAL A 91 -9.68 4.46 -3.75
CA VAL A 91 -8.78 5.60 -3.94
C VAL A 91 -9.18 6.76 -3.01
N ASN A 92 -10.48 7.10 -2.93
CA ASN A 92 -10.95 8.16 -2.03
C ASN A 92 -10.72 7.84 -0.56
N GLU A 93 -10.98 6.60 -0.13
CA GLU A 93 -10.69 6.16 1.24
C GLU A 93 -9.19 6.30 1.57
N LYS A 94 -8.32 5.84 0.67
CA LYS A 94 -6.87 5.92 0.85
C LYS A 94 -6.34 7.34 0.76
N PHE A 95 -6.88 8.18 -0.13
CA PHE A 95 -6.56 9.60 -0.19
C PHE A 95 -6.84 10.29 1.15
N LEU A 96 -8.02 10.05 1.75
CA LEU A 96 -8.35 10.62 3.05
C LEU A 96 -7.45 10.10 4.17
N ALA A 97 -7.05 8.81 4.13
CA ALA A 97 -6.09 8.26 5.07
C ALA A 97 -4.71 8.89 4.94
N LEU A 98 -4.18 8.97 3.72
CA LEU A 98 -2.89 9.59 3.44
C LEU A 98 -2.88 11.08 3.81
N CYS A 99 -3.96 11.83 3.57
CA CYS A 99 -4.07 13.22 4.01
C CYS A 99 -3.99 13.36 5.55
N ARG A 100 -4.54 12.40 6.30
CA ARG A 100 -4.39 12.38 7.77
C ARG A 100 -2.96 12.11 8.20
N ASP A 101 -2.28 11.21 7.50
CA ASP A 101 -0.94 10.75 7.86
C ASP A 101 0.18 11.68 7.37
N PHE A 102 0.00 12.34 6.22
CA PHE A 102 1.02 13.15 5.54
C PHE A 102 0.63 14.61 5.30
N GLY A 103 -0.55 15.05 5.74
CA GLY A 103 -1.05 16.40 5.46
C GLY A 103 -1.60 16.53 4.03
N ALA A 104 -2.69 17.28 3.87
CA ALA A 104 -3.39 17.41 2.60
C ALA A 104 -2.54 18.12 1.51
N GLU A 105 -1.57 18.93 1.91
CA GLU A 105 -0.64 19.62 1.03
C GLU A 105 0.34 18.67 0.32
N ASN A 106 0.64 17.51 0.92
CA ASN A 106 1.61 16.54 0.39
C ASN A 106 0.95 15.41 -0.39
N VAL A 107 -0.38 15.38 -0.47
CA VAL A 107 -1.14 14.27 -1.04
C VAL A 107 -2.04 14.74 -2.18
N GLY A 108 -1.95 14.05 -3.30
CA GLY A 108 -2.79 14.22 -4.47
C GLY A 108 -3.76 13.07 -4.67
N LEU A 109 -4.82 13.34 -5.41
CA LEU A 109 -5.81 12.38 -5.88
C LEU A 109 -5.87 12.46 -7.41
N ALA A 110 -5.83 11.33 -8.11
CA ALA A 110 -6.15 11.28 -9.53
C ALA A 110 -6.99 10.06 -9.89
N THR A 111 -8.18 10.30 -10.41
CA THR A 111 -9.06 9.31 -11.00
C THR A 111 -9.40 9.73 -12.44
N GLY A 112 -10.11 8.89 -13.19
CA GLY A 112 -10.51 9.25 -14.56
C GLY A 112 -11.44 10.47 -14.65
N ASP A 113 -12.07 10.87 -13.55
CA ASP A 113 -13.08 11.93 -13.46
C ASP A 113 -12.69 13.11 -12.57
N ALA A 114 -11.76 12.92 -11.63
CA ALA A 114 -11.36 13.97 -10.69
C ALA A 114 -9.84 14.00 -10.52
N THR A 115 -9.31 15.19 -10.27
CA THR A 115 -7.89 15.36 -9.94
C THR A 115 -7.75 16.48 -8.92
N VAL A 116 -6.96 16.23 -7.87
CA VAL A 116 -6.65 17.17 -6.79
C VAL A 116 -5.15 17.08 -6.54
N ASN A 117 -4.47 18.23 -6.43
CA ASN A 117 -3.04 18.31 -6.09
C ASN A 117 -2.17 17.28 -6.85
N ARG A 118 -2.31 17.23 -8.18
CA ARG A 118 -1.73 16.17 -9.03
C ARG A 118 -0.21 16.01 -8.89
N ASP A 119 0.46 17.13 -8.66
CA ASP A 119 1.92 17.21 -8.59
C ASP A 119 2.45 17.02 -7.17
N ALA A 120 1.58 16.64 -6.23
CA ALA A 120 1.95 16.29 -4.87
C ALA A 120 3.06 15.22 -4.83
N PRO A 121 3.91 15.26 -3.77
CA PRO A 121 4.90 14.21 -3.50
C PRO A 121 4.28 12.81 -3.41
N ILE A 122 3.08 12.68 -2.84
CA ILE A 122 2.34 11.42 -2.76
C ILE A 122 1.11 11.52 -3.64
N LEU A 123 0.98 10.65 -4.64
CA LEU A 123 -0.21 10.56 -5.48
C LEU A 123 -1.02 9.30 -5.14
N CYS A 124 -2.29 9.45 -4.78
CA CYS A 124 -3.24 8.34 -4.72
C CYS A 124 -4.08 8.32 -6.00
N CYS A 125 -4.09 7.21 -6.73
CA CYS A 125 -4.80 7.14 -8.01
C CYS A 125 -5.38 5.76 -8.34
N THR A 126 -6.17 5.69 -9.41
CA THR A 126 -6.55 4.37 -9.96
C THR A 126 -5.38 3.76 -10.71
N ALA A 127 -5.35 2.42 -10.81
CA ALA A 127 -4.30 1.71 -11.55
C ALA A 127 -4.15 2.21 -13.00
N GLU A 128 -5.24 2.58 -13.68
CA GLU A 128 -5.21 3.11 -15.05
C GLU A 128 -4.48 4.45 -15.15
N ILE A 129 -4.57 5.31 -14.12
CA ILE A 129 -3.84 6.59 -14.11
C ILE A 129 -2.34 6.33 -14.04
N LEU A 130 -1.89 5.41 -13.17
CA LEU A 130 -0.48 5.00 -13.13
C LEU A 130 -0.06 4.35 -14.44
N ALA A 131 -0.87 3.46 -15.00
CA ALA A 131 -0.59 2.83 -16.29
C ALA A 131 -0.36 3.87 -17.39
N ASN A 132 -1.18 4.93 -17.45
CA ASN A 132 -0.98 6.03 -18.40
C ASN A 132 0.36 6.75 -18.19
N HIS A 133 0.76 7.02 -16.95
CA HIS A 133 2.09 7.59 -16.66
C HIS A 133 3.21 6.64 -17.11
N ALA A 134 3.09 5.35 -16.81
CA ALA A 134 4.04 4.31 -17.16
C ALA A 134 4.17 4.12 -18.69
N LEU A 135 3.06 4.08 -19.42
CA LEU A 135 3.02 4.07 -20.88
C LEU A 135 3.70 5.30 -21.50
N SER A 136 3.43 6.48 -20.95
CA SER A 136 3.85 7.75 -21.56
C SER A 136 5.32 8.07 -21.28
N LEU A 137 5.81 7.73 -20.09
CA LEU A 137 7.11 8.16 -19.58
C LEU A 137 8.06 6.99 -19.28
N GLY A 138 7.54 5.77 -19.14
CA GLY A 138 8.34 4.58 -18.83
C GLY A 138 9.26 4.78 -17.63
N ALA A 139 10.57 4.62 -17.86
CA ALA A 139 11.60 4.76 -16.85
C ALA A 139 11.72 6.19 -16.29
N ASP A 140 11.23 7.21 -17.02
CA ASP A 140 11.25 8.62 -16.61
C ASP A 140 9.93 9.04 -15.93
N ALA A 141 9.02 8.10 -15.65
CA ALA A 141 7.85 8.38 -14.83
C ALA A 141 8.29 8.93 -13.45
N PRO A 142 7.56 9.90 -12.87
CA PRO A 142 8.06 10.69 -11.75
C PRO A 142 8.06 9.95 -10.42
N PHE A 143 7.62 8.69 -10.37
CA PHE A 143 7.41 7.94 -9.13
C PHE A 143 8.57 6.98 -8.88
N ARG A 144 9.38 7.27 -7.86
CA ARG A 144 10.45 6.36 -7.41
C ARG A 144 9.87 5.17 -6.66
N GLU A 145 8.83 5.39 -5.85
CA GLU A 145 8.14 4.34 -5.09
C GLU A 145 6.72 4.11 -5.63
N VAL A 146 6.42 2.86 -5.98
CA VAL A 146 5.15 2.45 -6.58
C VAL A 146 4.50 1.39 -5.69
N ILE A 147 3.38 1.76 -5.06
CA ILE A 147 2.59 0.87 -4.21
C ILE A 147 1.35 0.44 -4.99
N MET A 148 1.22 -0.86 -5.20
CA MET A 148 0.11 -1.46 -5.95
C MET A 148 -0.73 -2.31 -5.01
N ASP A 149 -1.86 -1.76 -4.59
CA ASP A 149 -2.82 -2.48 -3.77
C ASP A 149 -3.71 -3.40 -4.61
N GLU A 150 -4.28 -4.40 -3.96
CA GLU A 150 -5.12 -5.44 -4.57
C GLU A 150 -4.48 -6.04 -5.84
N PHE A 151 -3.20 -6.39 -5.75
CA PHE A 151 -2.40 -6.83 -6.89
C PHE A 151 -2.94 -8.11 -7.59
N HIS A 152 -3.85 -8.85 -6.96
CA HIS A 152 -4.56 -9.95 -7.62
C HIS A 152 -5.38 -9.52 -8.84
N TYR A 153 -5.71 -8.22 -9.00
CA TYR A 153 -6.29 -7.68 -10.23
C TYR A 153 -5.36 -7.76 -11.45
N TYR A 154 -4.08 -8.10 -11.27
CA TYR A 154 -3.14 -8.35 -12.37
C TYR A 154 -3.66 -9.35 -13.41
N SER A 155 -4.40 -10.38 -12.97
CA SER A 155 -4.99 -11.41 -13.83
C SER A 155 -6.40 -11.08 -14.32
N ASP A 156 -6.94 -9.90 -14.00
CA ASP A 156 -8.23 -9.47 -14.52
C ASP A 156 -8.19 -9.36 -16.04
N ALA A 157 -9.12 -10.04 -16.72
CA ALA A 157 -9.14 -10.14 -18.18
C ALA A 157 -9.37 -8.80 -18.89
N SER A 158 -9.98 -7.84 -18.22
CA SER A 158 -10.38 -6.55 -18.80
C SER A 158 -9.49 -5.39 -18.38
N ARG A 159 -9.04 -5.40 -17.12
CA ARG A 159 -8.36 -4.28 -16.45
C ARG A 159 -6.95 -4.62 -15.99
N GLY A 160 -6.56 -5.90 -15.98
CA GLY A 160 -5.25 -6.35 -15.47
C GLY A 160 -4.07 -5.72 -16.19
N VAL A 161 -4.26 -5.27 -17.43
CA VAL A 161 -3.26 -4.51 -18.19
C VAL A 161 -2.77 -3.26 -17.43
N ALA A 162 -3.63 -2.63 -16.63
CA ALA A 162 -3.25 -1.45 -15.85
C ALA A 162 -2.22 -1.77 -14.75
N TRP A 163 -2.20 -3.01 -14.23
CA TRP A 163 -1.18 -3.47 -13.29
C TRP A 163 0.09 -3.97 -14.01
N GLN A 164 -0.06 -4.50 -15.23
CA GLN A 164 1.05 -5.07 -16.00
C GLN A 164 2.00 -3.99 -16.53
N ILE A 165 1.46 -2.89 -17.06
CA ILE A 165 2.27 -1.87 -17.75
C ILE A 165 3.37 -1.24 -16.88
N PRO A 166 3.11 -0.83 -15.62
CA PRO A 166 4.17 -0.34 -14.73
C PRO A 166 5.32 -1.34 -14.55
N LEU A 167 4.98 -2.63 -14.42
CA LEU A 167 5.92 -3.75 -14.27
C LEU A 167 6.69 -4.11 -15.55
N LEU A 168 6.46 -3.39 -16.65
CA LEU A 168 7.19 -3.57 -17.91
C LEU A 168 8.06 -2.36 -18.25
N THR A 169 7.73 -1.18 -17.72
CA THR A 169 8.22 0.09 -18.27
C THR A 169 8.94 0.96 -17.23
N MET A 170 8.60 0.85 -15.95
CA MET A 170 9.13 1.74 -14.90
C MET A 170 10.39 1.14 -14.22
N SER A 171 11.47 0.96 -14.99
CA SER A 171 12.71 0.33 -14.50
C SER A 171 13.46 1.11 -13.42
N ARG A 172 13.19 2.42 -13.26
CA ARG A 172 13.77 3.25 -12.20
C ARG A 172 12.95 3.29 -10.92
N SER A 173 11.84 2.54 -10.82
CA SER A 173 11.00 2.50 -9.63
C SER A 173 11.36 1.35 -8.68
N ARG A 174 10.83 1.41 -7.46
CA ARG A 174 10.75 0.31 -6.50
C ARG A 174 9.29 -0.01 -6.23
N PHE A 175 8.97 -1.30 -6.22
CA PHE A 175 7.60 -1.78 -6.16
C PHE A 175 7.28 -2.41 -4.82
N LEU A 176 6.14 -2.03 -4.26
CA LEU A 176 5.46 -2.76 -3.20
C LEU A 176 4.15 -3.32 -3.78
N LEU A 177 4.12 -4.63 -4.05
CA LEU A 177 2.96 -5.33 -4.56
C LEU A 177 2.21 -5.94 -3.38
N MET A 178 0.98 -5.50 -3.13
CA MET A 178 0.19 -5.93 -1.97
C MET A 178 -1.00 -6.75 -2.41
N SER A 179 -1.18 -7.93 -1.81
CA SER A 179 -2.36 -8.75 -2.04
C SER A 179 -2.63 -9.70 -0.86
N ALA A 180 -3.86 -10.19 -0.78
CA ALA A 180 -4.26 -11.21 0.19
C ALA A 180 -4.37 -12.62 -0.42
N THR A 181 -4.32 -12.74 -1.74
CA THR A 181 -4.74 -13.95 -2.47
C THR A 181 -3.84 -14.24 -3.67
N MET A 182 -2.52 -14.04 -3.54
CA MET A 182 -1.60 -14.44 -4.60
C MET A 182 -1.27 -15.93 -4.54
N GLY A 183 -1.31 -16.57 -5.71
CA GLY A 183 -0.75 -17.90 -5.93
C GLY A 183 0.77 -17.86 -6.04
N ALA A 184 1.35 -18.64 -6.95
CA ALA A 184 2.80 -18.62 -7.17
C ALA A 184 3.28 -17.23 -7.63
N VAL A 185 4.32 -16.70 -6.98
CA VAL A 185 4.82 -15.33 -7.22
C VAL A 185 6.25 -15.27 -7.74
N ASP A 186 6.90 -16.41 -7.96
CA ASP A 186 8.29 -16.51 -8.43
C ASP A 186 8.51 -15.78 -9.76
N PHE A 187 7.49 -15.77 -10.61
CA PHE A 187 7.49 -15.00 -11.85
C PHE A 187 7.69 -13.51 -11.58
N PHE A 188 6.90 -12.93 -10.69
CA PHE A 188 6.97 -11.51 -10.36
C PHE A 188 8.30 -11.15 -9.72
N GLN A 189 8.79 -11.99 -8.79
CA GLN A 189 10.08 -11.76 -8.14
C GLN A 189 11.22 -11.68 -9.15
N ARG A 190 11.28 -12.63 -10.09
CA ARG A 190 12.32 -12.66 -11.12
C ARG A 190 12.20 -11.50 -12.09
N GLU A 191 11.02 -11.24 -12.64
CA GLU A 191 10.86 -10.21 -13.67
C GLU A 191 11.02 -8.79 -13.09
N LEU A 192 10.58 -8.54 -11.85
CA LEU A 192 10.85 -7.26 -11.15
C LEU A 192 12.33 -7.04 -10.93
N THR A 193 13.05 -8.08 -10.49
CA THR A 193 14.50 -8.00 -10.27
C THR A 193 15.22 -7.68 -11.58
N LYS A 194 14.82 -8.34 -12.66
CA LYS A 194 15.35 -8.11 -14.00
C LYS A 194 15.04 -6.71 -14.52
N LEU A 195 13.81 -6.21 -14.33
CA LEU A 195 13.40 -4.89 -14.79
C LEU A 195 14.15 -3.77 -14.06
N THR A 196 14.18 -3.85 -12.73
CA THR A 196 14.60 -2.73 -11.87
C THR A 196 16.08 -2.76 -11.48
N GLY A 197 16.75 -3.90 -11.70
CA GLY A 197 18.12 -4.15 -11.26
C GLY A 197 18.29 -4.27 -9.75
N ALA A 198 17.22 -4.19 -8.96
CA ALA A 198 17.23 -4.40 -7.52
C ALA A 198 16.62 -5.75 -7.15
N GLU A 199 17.11 -6.35 -6.06
CA GLU A 199 16.55 -7.58 -5.52
C GLU A 199 15.05 -7.41 -5.23
N SER A 200 14.30 -8.49 -5.41
CA SER A 200 12.88 -8.56 -5.07
C SER A 200 12.67 -9.65 -4.04
N THR A 201 11.97 -9.33 -2.95
CA THR A 201 11.68 -10.26 -1.85
C THR A 201 10.19 -10.58 -1.80
N VAL A 202 9.87 -11.84 -1.50
CA VAL A 202 8.51 -12.32 -1.30
C VAL A 202 8.29 -12.50 0.19
N ILE A 203 7.30 -11.80 0.73
CA ILE A 203 6.94 -11.88 2.14
C ILE A 203 5.51 -12.37 2.22
N SER A 204 5.32 -13.52 2.83
CA SER A 204 4.01 -14.14 2.93
C SER A 204 3.71 -14.62 4.34
N SER A 205 2.45 -14.47 4.75
CA SER A 205 1.97 -15.00 6.02
C SER A 205 0.53 -15.46 5.84
N ALA A 206 0.22 -16.66 6.33
CA ALA A 206 -1.16 -17.17 6.39
C ALA A 206 -1.88 -16.75 7.69
N VAL A 207 -1.17 -16.16 8.64
CA VAL A 207 -1.72 -15.80 9.95
C VAL A 207 -2.64 -14.59 9.81
N ARG A 208 -3.90 -14.75 10.26
CA ARG A 208 -4.86 -13.65 10.38
C ARG A 208 -4.79 -13.08 11.80
N PRO A 209 -4.43 -11.79 11.98
CA PRO A 209 -4.42 -11.18 13.31
C PRO A 209 -5.80 -11.16 13.97
N VAL A 210 -6.86 -11.03 13.14
CA VAL A 210 -8.24 -11.16 13.59
C VAL A 210 -8.81 -12.45 13.00
N PRO A 211 -9.11 -13.48 13.82
CA PRO A 211 -9.66 -14.74 13.33
C PRO A 211 -11.07 -14.53 12.78
N LEU A 212 -11.44 -15.37 11.80
CA LEU A 212 -12.80 -15.40 11.25
C LEU A 212 -13.51 -16.66 11.74
N GLU A 213 -14.74 -16.50 12.19
CA GLU A 213 -15.65 -17.59 12.53
C GLU A 213 -16.75 -17.66 11.48
N PHE A 214 -16.96 -18.86 10.92
CA PHE A 214 -18.02 -19.10 9.94
C PHE A 214 -19.07 -20.00 10.58
N ARG A 215 -20.34 -19.60 10.52
CA ARG A 215 -21.48 -20.38 11.00
C ARG A 215 -22.50 -20.51 9.87
N TYR A 216 -23.00 -21.72 9.68
CA TYR A 216 -24.19 -21.95 8.87
C TYR A 216 -25.43 -21.69 9.71
N VAL A 217 -26.38 -20.97 9.13
CA VAL A 217 -27.65 -20.61 9.77
C VAL A 217 -28.74 -21.19 8.89
N ASP A 218 -29.59 -22.03 9.49
CA ASP A 218 -30.69 -22.71 8.81
C ASP A 218 -31.94 -21.80 8.77
N ASP A 219 -33.02 -22.18 9.43
CA ASP A 219 -34.33 -21.50 9.37
C ASP A 219 -34.41 -20.21 10.23
N THR A 220 -33.29 -19.72 10.76
CA THR A 220 -33.30 -18.48 11.57
C THR A 220 -33.46 -17.28 10.64
N SER A 221 -34.48 -16.46 10.89
CA SER A 221 -34.72 -15.27 10.10
C SER A 221 -33.58 -14.26 10.27
N LEU A 222 -33.35 -13.44 9.23
CA LEU A 222 -32.29 -12.44 9.23
C LEU A 222 -32.44 -11.45 10.39
N ASP A 223 -33.66 -11.06 10.72
CA ASP A 223 -33.97 -10.18 11.86
C ASP A 223 -33.60 -10.82 13.21
N ALA A 224 -33.92 -12.11 13.39
CA ALA A 224 -33.55 -12.85 14.60
C ALA A 224 -32.02 -12.98 14.71
N MET A 225 -31.32 -13.28 13.60
CA MET A 225 -29.86 -13.35 13.57
C MET A 225 -29.21 -12.00 13.90
N VAL A 226 -29.70 -10.91 13.33
CA VAL A 226 -29.19 -9.57 13.65
C VAL A 226 -29.39 -9.27 15.13
N GLN A 227 -30.56 -9.59 15.68
CA GLN A 227 -30.83 -9.41 17.10
C GLN A 227 -29.86 -10.24 17.98
N GLU A 228 -29.62 -11.51 17.64
CA GLU A 228 -28.64 -12.35 18.32
C GLU A 228 -27.23 -11.75 18.29
N LEU A 229 -26.78 -11.25 17.12
CA LEU A 229 -25.47 -10.61 16.98
C LEU A 229 -25.37 -9.32 17.81
N VAL A 230 -26.45 -8.52 17.86
CA VAL A 230 -26.49 -7.31 18.71
C VAL A 230 -26.44 -7.68 20.20
N GLU A 231 -27.22 -8.68 20.62
CA GLU A 231 -27.23 -9.17 22.01
C GLU A 231 -25.87 -9.75 22.41
N ALA A 232 -25.20 -10.46 21.49
CA ALA A 232 -23.84 -10.98 21.64
C ALA A 232 -22.75 -9.88 21.55
N LYS A 233 -23.11 -8.62 21.32
CA LYS A 233 -22.21 -7.47 21.13
C LYS A 233 -21.23 -7.65 19.96
N GLN A 234 -21.63 -8.41 18.94
CA GLN A 234 -20.90 -8.61 17.69
C GLN A 234 -21.31 -7.54 16.65
N THR A 235 -21.13 -6.28 17.02
CA THR A 235 -21.51 -5.11 16.21
C THR A 235 -20.27 -4.30 15.80
N PRO A 236 -20.27 -3.58 14.67
CA PRO A 236 -21.39 -3.38 13.73
C PRO A 236 -21.71 -4.61 12.88
N VAL A 237 -23.00 -4.78 12.53
CA VAL A 237 -23.49 -5.82 11.63
C VAL A 237 -23.74 -5.21 10.25
N TYR A 238 -23.18 -5.81 9.22
CA TYR A 238 -23.39 -5.43 7.82
C TYR A 238 -24.25 -6.52 7.16
N ILE A 239 -25.34 -6.10 6.52
CA ILE A 239 -26.31 -6.96 5.82
C ILE A 239 -26.21 -6.67 4.33
#